data_AF-A0A7S2KCF1-F1
#
_entry.id   AF-A0A7S2KCF1-F1
#
_cell.length_a   1.000
_cell.length_b   1.000
_cell.length_c   1.000
_cell.angle_alpha   90.00
_cell.angle_beta   90.00
_cell.angle_gamma   90.00
#
_symmetry.space_group_name_H-M   'P 1'
#
loop_
_entity.id
_entity.type
_entity.pdbx_description
1 polymer ?
#
loop_
_entity_poly.entity_id
_entity_poly.type
_entity_poly.pdbx_seq_one_letter_code
_entity_poly.pdbx_strand_id
1 'polypeptide(L)'
;AEEAKSKPEETPSKSMTRDSKGRLVKIIDDDEEEMDCEFLNNRQLFLNLCQGNHYQFDSLRRAKHTSMMVLWHLHNRDAPKFVQQCALCSREILQGMRYHCPTCADFDMCNECRRNPNIPRHPHPLQAIPVGSQQSALTPEQRKERQRSIQLHMTLLLHASTCRSTECSSANCAKMKGLLKHGTQCKIKANGGCNVCKRIWALLQIHAKQCKQENCPVPNCMAIRERYRQLQLQQQAMDDRRRQMMNQTYHQKAR
;
A
#
# COMPACT_ATOMS: atom_id res chain seq x y z
N ALA A 1 -44.07 33.68 35.81
CA ALA A 1 -43.21 32.50 35.57
C ALA A 1 -43.86 31.71 34.45
N GLU A 2 -43.22 31.67 33.28
CA GLU A 2 -43.22 30.58 32.29
C GLU A 2 -42.61 31.13 31.01
N GLU A 3 -41.29 31.00 30.89
CA GLU A 3 -40.55 31.18 29.66
C GLU A 3 -40.75 29.92 28.80
N ALA A 4 -41.46 30.06 27.68
CA ALA A 4 -41.56 29.02 26.67
C ALA A 4 -40.24 28.93 25.88
N LYS A 5 -39.45 27.91 26.21
CA LYS A 5 -38.18 27.57 25.55
C LYS A 5 -38.43 27.05 24.14
N SER A 6 -37.98 27.78 23.12
CA SER A 6 -37.93 27.31 21.73
C SER A 6 -36.96 26.12 21.60
N LYS A 7 -37.42 25.04 20.96
CA LYS A 7 -36.56 23.93 20.54
C LYS A 7 -35.84 24.31 19.23
N PRO A 8 -34.54 24.04 19.07
CA PRO A 8 -33.84 24.26 17.82
C PRO A 8 -34.26 23.23 16.76
N GLU A 9 -34.59 23.70 15.56
CA GLU A 9 -34.78 22.87 14.37
C GLU A 9 -33.45 22.19 14.01
N GLU A 10 -33.42 20.85 14.10
CA GLU A 10 -32.35 20.04 13.52
C GLU A 10 -32.48 20.06 12.00
N THR A 11 -31.54 20.73 11.35
CA THR A 11 -31.35 20.67 9.89
C THR A 11 -31.10 19.21 9.46
N PRO A 12 -31.82 18.65 8.46
CA PRO A 12 -31.64 17.27 8.05
C PRO A 12 -30.28 17.08 7.39
N SER A 13 -29.48 16.19 7.96
CA SER A 13 -28.18 15.79 7.43
C SER A 13 -28.33 15.08 6.08
N LYS A 14 -27.58 15.54 5.09
CA LYS A 14 -27.55 15.05 3.70
C LYS A 14 -27.25 13.54 3.61
N SER A 15 -27.81 12.89 2.57
CA SER A 15 -27.45 11.56 1.98
C SER A 15 -28.32 10.32 2.26
N MET A 16 -29.65 10.41 2.23
CA MET A 16 -30.51 9.19 2.12
C MET A 16 -31.51 9.29 0.96
N THR A 17 -31.68 8.20 0.21
CA THR A 17 -32.67 8.02 -0.87
C THR A 17 -33.45 6.72 -0.68
N ARG A 18 -34.66 6.62 -1.23
CA ARG A 18 -35.46 5.39 -1.17
C ARG A 18 -35.21 4.50 -2.38
N ASP A 19 -34.97 3.21 -2.17
CA ASP A 19 -34.89 2.24 -3.27
C ASP A 19 -36.28 1.93 -3.87
N SER A 20 -36.31 1.13 -4.93
CA SER A 20 -37.56 0.69 -5.59
C SER A 20 -38.51 -0.12 -4.69
N LYS A 21 -38.07 -0.49 -3.49
CA LYS A 21 -38.86 -1.18 -2.45
C LYS A 21 -39.16 -0.25 -1.26
N GLY A 22 -38.92 1.05 -1.40
CA GLY A 22 -39.22 2.08 -0.41
C GLY A 22 -38.27 2.14 0.78
N ARG A 23 -37.18 1.36 0.78
CA ARG A 23 -36.21 1.31 1.88
C ARG A 23 -35.25 2.49 1.81
N LEU A 24 -34.96 3.10 2.96
CA LEU A 24 -33.99 4.18 3.08
C LEU A 24 -32.57 3.62 2.89
N VAL A 25 -31.92 4.03 1.81
CA VAL A 25 -30.55 3.69 1.45
C VAL A 25 -29.68 4.94 1.60
N LYS A 26 -28.50 4.79 2.19
CA LYS A 26 -27.51 5.88 2.22
C LYS A 26 -26.96 6.09 0.82
N ILE A 27 -26.97 7.32 0.35
CA ILE A 27 -26.23 7.68 -0.86
C ILE A 27 -24.77 7.72 -0.44
N ILE A 28 -23.98 6.78 -0.94
CA ILE A 28 -22.54 6.79 -0.77
C ILE A 28 -22.03 7.89 -1.69
N ASP A 29 -21.38 8.89 -1.11
CA ASP A 29 -20.72 9.95 -1.85
C ASP A 29 -19.39 9.39 -2.37
N ASP A 30 -19.36 8.97 -3.65
CA ASP A 30 -18.14 8.44 -4.31
C ASP A 30 -17.03 9.51 -4.40
N ASP A 31 -17.31 10.77 -4.02
CA ASP A 31 -16.34 11.87 -3.92
C ASP A 31 -15.57 11.88 -2.57
N GLU A 32 -15.88 10.99 -1.61
CA GLU A 32 -15.05 10.79 -0.41
C GLU A 32 -13.71 10.11 -0.80
N GLU A 33 -12.61 10.87 -0.68
CA GLU A 33 -11.19 10.47 -0.83
C GLU A 33 -10.95 9.10 -1.48
N GLU A 34 -10.55 9.08 -2.76
CA GLU A 34 -10.10 7.88 -3.48
C GLU A 34 -9.15 7.04 -2.60
N MET A 35 -9.68 5.94 -2.05
CA MET A 35 -8.96 5.08 -1.11
C MET A 35 -7.91 4.28 -1.89
N ASP A 36 -6.74 4.89 -2.13
CA ASP A 36 -5.65 4.28 -2.88
C ASP A 36 -5.25 2.94 -2.24
N CYS A 37 -5.36 1.86 -2.99
CA CYS A 37 -5.06 0.52 -2.50
C CYS A 37 -4.08 -0.15 -3.43
N GLU A 38 -2.82 -0.22 -3.00
CA GLU A 38 -1.71 -0.66 -3.85
C GLU A 38 -1.96 -2.02 -4.51
N PHE A 39 -2.64 -2.96 -3.84
CA PHE A 39 -2.91 -4.27 -4.42
C PHE A 39 -4.12 -4.30 -5.37
N LEU A 40 -4.97 -3.28 -5.38
CA LEU A 40 -6.04 -3.12 -6.38
C LEU A 40 -5.61 -2.26 -7.56
N ASN A 41 -4.47 -1.56 -7.46
CA ASN A 41 -3.98 -0.68 -8.52
C ASN A 41 -3.71 -1.41 -9.83
N ASN A 42 -3.41 -2.72 -9.78
CA ASN A 42 -3.43 -3.55 -10.96
C ASN A 42 -3.72 -5.01 -10.66
N ARG A 43 -4.11 -5.72 -11.73
CA ARG A 43 -4.47 -7.14 -11.70
C ARG A 43 -3.37 -8.03 -11.13
N GLN A 44 -2.10 -7.79 -11.47
CA GLN A 44 -1.01 -8.63 -10.98
C GLN A 44 -0.82 -8.51 -9.48
N LEU A 45 -0.93 -7.30 -8.92
CA LEU A 45 -0.79 -7.09 -7.49
C LEU A 45 -1.95 -7.74 -6.72
N PHE A 46 -3.16 -7.69 -7.28
CA PHE A 46 -4.31 -8.40 -6.72
C PHE A 46 -4.11 -9.91 -6.77
N LEU A 47 -3.63 -10.44 -7.89
CA LEU A 47 -3.32 -11.87 -8.02
C LEU A 47 -2.22 -12.30 -7.07
N ASN A 48 -1.17 -11.49 -6.89
CA ASN A 48 -0.10 -11.79 -5.94
C ASN A 48 -0.65 -11.84 -4.51
N LEU A 49 -1.53 -10.91 -4.13
CA LEU A 49 -2.23 -10.94 -2.84
C LEU A 49 -3.03 -12.23 -2.69
N CYS A 50 -3.83 -12.58 -3.70
CA CYS A 50 -4.65 -13.78 -3.65
C CYS A 50 -3.82 -15.07 -3.60
N GLN A 51 -2.75 -15.16 -4.41
CA GLN A 51 -1.86 -16.31 -4.44
C GLN A 51 -1.13 -16.48 -3.10
N GLY A 52 -0.51 -15.42 -2.59
CA GLY A 52 0.27 -15.52 -1.35
C GLY A 52 -0.57 -15.71 -0.08
N ASN A 53 -1.86 -15.38 -0.08
CA ASN A 53 -2.77 -15.65 1.04
C ASN A 53 -3.76 -16.79 0.76
N HIS A 54 -3.59 -17.51 -0.35
CA HIS A 54 -4.50 -18.58 -0.76
C HIS A 54 -5.97 -18.15 -0.83
N TYR A 55 -6.23 -16.91 -1.23
CA TYR A 55 -7.57 -16.41 -1.45
C TYR A 55 -8.14 -16.98 -2.75
N GLN A 56 -9.27 -17.67 -2.61
CA GLN A 56 -9.90 -18.42 -3.69
C GLN A 56 -11.33 -17.92 -3.94
N PHE A 57 -11.80 -18.11 -5.17
CA PHE A 57 -13.12 -17.69 -5.65
C PHE A 57 -13.93 -18.84 -6.28
N ASP A 58 -13.45 -20.06 -6.17
CA ASP A 58 -14.02 -21.28 -6.76
C ASP A 58 -15.22 -21.86 -5.98
N SER A 59 -15.51 -21.33 -4.78
CA SER A 59 -16.76 -21.59 -4.07
C SER A 59 -17.31 -20.31 -3.44
N LEU A 60 -18.63 -20.24 -3.24
CA LEU A 60 -19.27 -19.07 -2.64
C LEU A 60 -18.73 -18.76 -1.24
N ARG A 61 -18.46 -19.80 -0.43
CA ARG A 61 -17.88 -19.64 0.91
C ARG A 61 -16.50 -18.99 0.83
N ARG A 62 -15.62 -19.49 -0.05
CA ARG A 62 -14.27 -18.96 -0.23
C ARG A 62 -14.28 -17.56 -0.84
N ALA A 63 -15.16 -17.30 -1.80
CA ALA A 63 -15.35 -15.97 -2.37
C ALA A 63 -15.78 -14.94 -1.31
N LYS A 64 -16.74 -15.29 -0.43
CA LYS A 64 -17.16 -14.41 0.68
C LYS A 64 -16.00 -14.09 1.63
N HIS A 65 -15.24 -15.10 2.03
CA HIS A 65 -14.06 -14.92 2.89
C HIS A 65 -13.00 -14.04 2.21
N THR A 66 -12.66 -14.35 0.96
CA THR A 66 -11.71 -13.57 0.18
C THR A 66 -12.14 -12.10 0.07
N SER A 67 -13.39 -11.83 -0.30
CA SER A 67 -13.90 -10.45 -0.39
C SER A 67 -13.85 -9.74 0.95
N MET A 68 -14.18 -10.42 2.06
CA MET A 68 -14.06 -9.87 3.41
C MET A 68 -12.61 -9.53 3.76
N MET A 69 -11.65 -10.40 3.44
CA MET A 69 -10.23 -10.14 3.67
C MET A 69 -9.70 -9.00 2.81
N VAL A 70 -10.14 -8.89 1.55
CA VAL A 70 -9.82 -7.77 0.67
C VAL A 70 -10.33 -6.45 1.24
N LEU A 71 -11.57 -6.41 1.73
CA LEU A 71 -12.14 -5.25 2.43
C LEU A 71 -11.35 -4.93 3.71
N TRP A 72 -10.97 -5.94 4.48
CA TRP A 72 -10.17 -5.72 5.68
C TRP A 72 -8.80 -5.10 5.36
N HIS A 73 -8.11 -5.57 4.32
CA HIS A 73 -6.85 -4.99 3.85
C HIS A 73 -7.03 -3.59 3.26
N LEU A 74 -8.19 -3.26 2.68
CA LEU A 74 -8.53 -1.91 2.25
C LEU A 74 -8.58 -0.94 3.44
N HIS A 75 -9.23 -1.35 4.53
CA HIS A 75 -9.32 -0.54 5.76
C HIS A 75 -8.02 -0.55 6.58
N ASN A 76 -7.13 -1.51 6.35
CA ASN A 76 -5.86 -1.69 7.05
C ASN A 76 -4.69 -1.78 6.06
N ARG A 77 -4.45 -0.70 5.31
CA ARG A 77 -3.41 -0.61 4.26
C ARG A 77 -2.00 -1.00 4.73
N ASP A 78 -1.74 -0.76 6.01
CA ASP A 78 -0.48 -1.00 6.72
C ASP A 78 -0.41 -2.42 7.33
N ALA A 79 -1.46 -3.22 7.20
CA ALA A 79 -1.41 -4.60 7.64
C ALA A 79 -0.43 -5.41 6.77
N PRO A 80 0.33 -6.35 7.36
CA PRO A 80 1.13 -7.28 6.61
C PRO A 80 0.26 -8.03 5.59
N LYS A 81 0.55 -7.82 4.30
CA LYS A 81 -0.22 -8.43 3.20
C LYS A 81 0.00 -9.94 3.08
N PHE A 82 1.06 -10.47 3.69
CA PHE A 82 1.38 -11.90 3.68
C PHE A 82 1.76 -12.31 5.10
N VAL A 83 0.88 -13.07 5.74
CA VAL A 83 1.14 -13.63 7.05
C VAL A 83 1.72 -15.02 6.87
N GLN A 84 2.89 -15.25 7.46
CA GLN A 84 3.62 -16.50 7.31
C GLN A 84 3.12 -17.50 8.35
N GLN A 85 2.89 -18.74 7.94
CA GLN A 85 2.45 -19.80 8.84
C GLN A 85 3.66 -20.58 9.35
N CYS A 86 3.61 -20.96 10.62
CA CYS A 86 4.61 -21.84 11.20
C CYS A 86 4.46 -23.24 10.59
N ALA A 87 5.51 -23.78 9.98
CA ALA A 87 5.53 -25.12 9.37
C ALA A 87 5.27 -26.26 10.37
N LEU A 88 5.36 -26.00 11.69
CA LEU A 88 5.23 -27.02 12.73
C LEU A 88 3.88 -27.01 13.44
N CYS A 89 3.30 -25.83 13.68
CA CYS A 89 2.02 -25.70 14.38
C CYS A 89 0.91 -25.11 13.50
N SER A 90 1.22 -24.77 12.25
CA SER A 90 0.34 -24.13 11.27
C SER A 90 -0.30 -22.82 11.71
N ARG A 91 0.13 -22.26 12.86
CA ARG A 91 -0.32 -20.96 13.35
C ARG A 91 0.36 -19.86 12.56
N GLU A 92 -0.41 -18.83 12.28
CA GLU A 92 0.07 -17.58 11.73
C GLU A 92 1.06 -16.91 12.69
N ILE A 93 2.25 -16.55 12.18
CA ILE A 93 3.29 -15.86 12.94
C ILE A 93 2.98 -14.35 12.88
N LEU A 94 2.07 -13.90 13.75
CA LEU A 94 1.60 -12.51 13.75
C LEU A 94 2.52 -11.56 14.54
N GLN A 95 3.25 -12.07 15.52
CA GLN A 95 4.05 -11.29 16.46
C GLN A 95 5.27 -12.06 16.99
N GLY A 96 6.32 -11.33 17.39
CA GLY A 96 7.55 -11.89 17.95
C GLY A 96 8.64 -12.13 16.91
N MET A 97 9.22 -13.33 16.89
CA MET A 97 10.31 -13.69 15.98
C MET A 97 9.87 -14.83 15.06
N ARG A 98 9.99 -14.61 13.74
CA ARG A 98 9.90 -15.63 12.70
C ARG A 98 11.29 -16.16 12.40
N TYR A 99 11.43 -17.47 12.32
CA TYR A 99 12.69 -18.14 11.99
C TYR A 99 12.57 -18.77 10.61
N HIS A 100 13.19 -18.14 9.62
CA HIS A 100 13.11 -18.54 8.21
C HIS A 100 14.34 -19.37 7.81
N CYS A 101 14.14 -20.46 7.07
CA CYS A 101 15.23 -21.22 6.48
C CYS A 101 15.49 -20.75 5.04
N PRO A 102 16.68 -20.24 4.71
CA PRO A 102 17.01 -19.85 3.33
C PRO A 102 17.27 -21.06 2.41
N THR A 103 17.40 -22.26 2.96
CA THR A 103 17.77 -23.49 2.22
C THR A 103 16.55 -24.34 1.86
N CYS A 104 15.54 -24.41 2.73
CA CYS A 104 14.30 -25.12 2.47
C CYS A 104 13.26 -24.16 1.88
N ALA A 105 12.56 -24.59 0.83
CA ALA A 105 11.42 -23.86 0.30
C ALA A 105 10.34 -23.69 1.38
N ASP A 106 9.90 -22.45 1.59
CA ASP A 106 8.76 -22.07 2.44
C ASP A 106 8.80 -22.60 3.89
N PHE A 107 10.00 -22.79 4.46
CA PHE A 107 10.12 -23.19 5.86
C PHE A 107 10.25 -21.99 6.79
N ASP A 108 9.19 -21.77 7.57
CA ASP A 108 9.11 -20.76 8.61
C ASP A 108 8.66 -21.36 9.94
N MET A 109 9.30 -20.94 11.03
CA MET A 109 8.97 -21.41 12.37
C MET A 109 8.74 -20.24 13.33
N CYS A 110 7.70 -20.34 14.17
CA CYS A 110 7.43 -19.34 15.19
C CYS A 110 8.38 -19.46 16.39
N ASN A 111 8.48 -18.39 17.19
CA ASN A 111 9.32 -18.37 18.38
C ASN A 111 8.94 -19.42 19.43
N GLU A 112 7.66 -19.76 19.58
CA GLU A 112 7.20 -20.80 20.51
C GLU A 112 7.75 -22.17 20.09
N CYS A 113 7.60 -22.52 18.81
CA CYS A 113 8.12 -23.79 18.29
C CYS A 113 9.65 -23.83 18.33
N ARG A 114 10.33 -22.70 18.11
CA ARG A 114 11.80 -22.62 18.19
C ARG A 114 12.33 -22.92 19.60
N ARG A 115 11.60 -22.49 20.64
CA ARG A 115 11.96 -22.63 22.06
C ARG A 115 11.51 -23.96 22.66
N ASN A 116 10.56 -24.64 22.04
CA ASN A 116 10.03 -25.90 22.53
C ASN A 116 11.09 -27.02 22.42
N PRO A 117 11.57 -27.58 23.55
CA PRO A 117 12.59 -28.63 23.53
C PRO A 117 12.07 -29.96 22.93
N ASN A 118 10.75 -30.14 22.85
CA ASN A 118 10.13 -31.35 22.30
C ASN A 118 10.06 -31.36 20.77
N ILE A 119 10.49 -30.27 20.12
CA ILE A 119 10.48 -30.14 18.67
C ILE A 119 11.89 -30.43 18.14
N PRO A 120 12.05 -31.38 17.21
CA PRO A 120 13.33 -31.62 16.55
C PRO A 120 13.87 -30.36 15.91
N ARG A 121 15.16 -30.08 16.13
CA ARG A 121 15.80 -28.92 15.52
C ARG A 121 15.87 -29.10 14.00
N HIS A 122 15.42 -28.08 13.28
CA HIS A 122 15.57 -28.03 11.83
C HIS A 122 17.07 -28.11 11.45
N PRO A 123 17.46 -28.93 10.46
CA PRO A 123 18.87 -29.22 10.16
C PRO A 123 19.66 -28.04 9.60
N HIS A 124 18.99 -27.04 9.02
CA HIS A 124 19.62 -25.84 8.47
C HIS A 124 19.59 -24.66 9.46
N PRO A 125 20.56 -23.74 9.38
CA PRO A 125 20.55 -22.52 10.18
C PRO A 125 19.36 -21.63 9.80
N LEU A 126 18.62 -21.17 10.82
CA LEU A 126 17.45 -20.32 10.64
C LEU A 126 17.80 -18.85 10.86
N GLN A 127 17.31 -17.97 9.98
CA GLN A 127 17.40 -16.53 10.10
C GLN A 127 16.23 -15.99 10.93
N ALA A 128 16.55 -15.25 12.00
CA ALA A 128 15.55 -14.62 12.84
C ALA A 128 15.11 -13.29 12.21
N ILE A 129 13.82 -13.19 11.89
CA ILE A 129 13.16 -12.03 11.32
C ILE A 129 12.14 -11.54 12.36
N PRO A 130 12.27 -10.32 12.89
CA PRO A 130 11.26 -9.77 13.80
C PRO A 130 9.95 -9.56 13.05
N VAL A 131 8.87 -10.12 13.58
CA VAL A 131 7.50 -9.96 13.06
C VAL A 131 6.67 -9.24 14.11
N GLY A 132 5.92 -8.22 13.71
CA GLY A 132 5.10 -7.44 14.63
C GLY A 132 5.79 -6.25 15.32
N SER A 133 6.78 -5.62 14.69
CA SER A 133 7.36 -4.36 15.21
C SER A 133 7.44 -3.19 14.22
N GLN A 134 6.79 -3.25 13.05
CA GLN A 134 6.81 -2.13 12.10
C GLN A 134 5.51 -1.87 11.32
N GLN A 135 4.33 -2.17 11.88
CA GLN A 135 3.10 -1.47 11.54
C GLN A 135 2.05 -1.85 12.58
N SER A 136 2.09 -1.19 13.74
CA SER A 136 0.86 -0.96 14.50
C SER A 136 -0.12 -0.37 13.50
N ALA A 137 -1.31 -0.98 13.34
CA ALA A 137 -2.36 -0.37 12.55
C ALA A 137 -2.52 1.07 13.06
N LEU A 138 -2.04 2.05 12.28
CA LEU A 138 -1.99 3.44 12.71
C LEU A 138 -3.42 3.84 13.07
N THR A 139 -3.62 4.50 14.21
CA THR A 139 -4.94 5.04 14.53
C THR A 139 -5.37 6.01 13.42
N PRO A 140 -6.69 6.25 13.23
CA PRO A 140 -7.16 7.24 12.25
C PRO A 140 -6.44 8.59 12.37
N GLU A 141 -6.15 9.03 13.60
CA GLU A 141 -5.41 10.26 13.89
C GLU A 141 -3.95 10.19 13.43
N GLN A 142 -3.27 9.07 13.70
CA GLN A 142 -1.89 8.85 13.26
C GLN A 142 -1.78 8.76 11.73
N ARG A 143 -2.78 8.19 11.06
CA ARG A 143 -2.87 8.18 9.59
C ARG A 143 -3.00 9.59 9.03
N LYS A 144 -3.91 10.40 9.61
CA LYS A 144 -4.11 11.80 9.22
C LYS A 144 -2.84 12.63 9.45
N GLU A 145 -2.14 12.40 10.55
CA GLU A 145 -0.88 13.10 10.83
C GLU A 145 0.24 12.69 9.87
N ARG A 146 0.35 11.39 9.56
CA ARG A 146 1.28 10.90 8.53
C ARG A 146 0.97 11.52 7.17
N GLN A 147 -0.32 11.62 6.80
CA GLN A 147 -0.74 12.24 5.55
C GLN A 147 -0.38 13.73 5.49
N ARG A 148 -0.62 14.48 6.58
CA ARG A 148 -0.18 15.88 6.70
C ARG A 148 1.33 16.02 6.56
N SER A 149 2.09 15.15 7.20
CA SER A 149 3.55 15.13 7.10
C SER A 149 4.02 14.87 5.67
N ILE A 150 3.39 13.93 4.95
CA ILE A 150 3.69 13.65 3.53
C ILE A 150 3.41 14.90 2.68
N GLN A 151 2.23 15.52 2.83
CA GLN A 151 1.87 16.72 2.08
C GLN A 151 2.85 17.87 2.33
N LEU A 152 3.24 18.10 3.59
CA LEU A 152 4.26 19.09 3.94
C LEU A 152 5.60 18.81 3.23
N HIS A 153 6.02 17.54 3.19
CA HIS A 153 7.23 17.14 2.45
C HIS A 153 7.08 17.35 0.94
N MET A 154 5.90 17.12 0.35
CA MET A 154 5.66 17.39 -1.08
C MET A 154 5.74 18.88 -1.40
N THR A 155 5.14 19.75 -0.57
CA THR A 155 5.24 21.21 -0.70
C THR A 155 6.68 21.68 -0.57
N LEU A 156 7.41 21.16 0.42
CA LEU A 156 8.82 21.51 0.62
C LEU A 156 9.70 21.03 -0.54
N LEU A 157 9.43 19.85 -1.08
CA LEU A 157 10.15 19.30 -2.23
C LEU A 157 9.96 20.18 -3.47
N LEU A 158 8.72 20.62 -3.73
CA LEU A 158 8.42 21.52 -4.84
C LEU A 158 9.12 22.87 -4.66
N HIS A 159 8.99 23.48 -3.47
CA HIS A 159 9.66 24.74 -3.15
C HIS A 159 11.18 24.63 -3.30
N ALA A 160 11.81 23.61 -2.75
CA ALA A 160 13.27 23.43 -2.85
C ALA A 160 13.74 23.22 -4.30
N SER A 161 12.90 22.63 -5.15
CA SER A 161 13.19 22.40 -6.57
C SER A 161 13.10 23.68 -7.42
N THR A 162 12.27 24.65 -7.01
CA THR A 162 12.09 25.91 -7.74
C THR A 162 12.80 27.11 -7.09
N CYS A 163 13.17 27.02 -5.82
CA CYS A 163 13.79 28.10 -5.07
C CYS A 163 15.22 28.36 -5.55
N ARG A 164 15.45 29.52 -6.16
CA ARG A 164 16.78 29.97 -6.62
C ARG A 164 17.50 30.90 -5.63
N SER A 165 16.80 31.39 -4.60
CA SER A 165 17.39 32.28 -3.60
C SER A 165 18.47 31.55 -2.79
N THR A 166 19.62 32.20 -2.65
CA THR A 166 20.74 31.82 -1.77
C THR A 166 20.47 32.20 -0.32
N GLU A 167 19.57 33.15 -0.07
CA GLU A 167 19.16 33.66 1.25
C GLU A 167 17.72 33.27 1.58
N CYS A 168 17.33 32.03 1.26
CA CYS A 168 16.01 31.54 1.63
C CYS A 168 15.92 31.42 3.16
N SER A 169 14.99 32.14 3.78
CA SER A 169 14.76 32.14 5.24
C SER A 169 14.30 30.78 5.80
N SER A 170 13.87 29.86 4.95
CA SER A 170 13.44 28.52 5.35
C SER A 170 14.64 27.58 5.54
N ALA A 171 14.95 27.25 6.80
CA ALA A 171 15.95 26.22 7.14
C ALA A 171 15.62 24.85 6.52
N ASN A 172 14.33 24.55 6.32
CA ASN A 172 13.86 23.31 5.70
C ASN A 172 14.18 23.29 4.19
N CYS A 173 14.14 24.44 3.52
CA CYS A 173 14.53 24.55 2.11
C CYS A 173 16.02 24.20 1.93
N ALA A 174 16.90 24.72 2.79
CA ALA A 174 18.32 24.41 2.76
C ALA A 174 18.58 22.90 2.94
N LYS A 175 17.92 22.25 3.92
CA LYS A 175 18.00 20.81 4.14
C LYS A 175 17.54 20.01 2.91
N MET A 176 16.40 20.37 2.34
CA MET A 176 15.84 19.67 1.17
C MET A 176 16.71 19.84 -0.08
N LYS A 177 17.27 21.03 -0.32
CA LYS A 177 18.27 21.27 -1.37
C LYS A 177 19.51 20.41 -1.18
N GLY A 178 19.99 20.27 0.05
CA GLY A 178 21.11 19.38 0.38
C GLY A 178 20.83 17.92 0.03
N LEU A 179 19.61 17.44 0.33
CA LEU A 179 19.16 16.11 -0.06
C LEU A 179 19.14 15.96 -1.60
N LEU A 180 18.52 16.88 -2.33
CA LEU A 180 18.48 16.83 -3.80
C LEU A 180 19.88 16.85 -4.42
N LYS A 181 20.78 17.69 -3.89
CA LYS A 181 22.20 17.75 -4.30
C LYS A 181 22.91 16.41 -4.05
N HIS A 182 22.67 15.78 -2.90
CA HIS A 182 23.22 14.45 -2.63
C HIS A 182 22.72 13.42 -3.66
N GLY A 183 21.43 13.39 -3.98
CA GLY A 183 20.87 12.42 -4.94
C GLY A 183 21.50 12.51 -6.33
N THR A 184 21.82 13.71 -6.79
CA THR A 184 22.49 13.93 -8.08
C THR A 184 23.97 13.52 -8.03
N GLN A 185 24.70 13.88 -6.97
CA GLN A 185 26.15 13.70 -6.88
C GLN A 185 26.60 12.33 -6.32
N CYS A 186 25.75 11.62 -5.59
CA CYS A 186 26.12 10.35 -4.95
C CYS A 186 26.38 9.25 -5.98
N LYS A 187 27.54 8.60 -5.92
CA LYS A 187 27.93 7.49 -6.82
C LYS A 187 27.34 6.13 -6.41
N ILE A 188 27.12 5.93 -5.10
CA ILE A 188 26.61 4.66 -4.54
C ILE A 188 25.13 4.44 -4.90
N LYS A 189 24.36 5.52 -5.02
CA LYS A 189 22.91 5.52 -5.35
C LYS A 189 22.08 4.64 -4.40
N ALA A 190 20.76 4.61 -4.61
CA ALA A 190 19.85 3.82 -3.76
C ALA A 190 20.10 2.30 -3.91
N ASN A 191 20.38 1.85 -5.14
CA ASN A 191 20.60 0.44 -5.48
C ASN A 191 21.91 -0.10 -4.87
N GLY A 192 22.95 0.73 -4.74
CA GLY A 192 24.19 0.37 -4.04
C GLY A 192 24.12 0.52 -2.53
N GLY A 193 22.94 0.79 -1.95
CA GLY A 193 22.72 0.77 -0.50
C GLY A 193 22.76 2.11 0.22
N CYS A 194 22.90 3.26 -0.47
CA CYS A 194 22.94 4.55 0.20
C CYS A 194 21.57 4.93 0.84
N ASN A 195 21.55 5.08 2.16
CA ASN A 195 20.31 5.37 2.92
C ASN A 195 19.71 6.75 2.59
N VAL A 196 20.55 7.76 2.32
CA VAL A 196 20.09 9.09 1.93
C VAL A 196 19.43 9.05 0.55
N CYS A 197 20.05 8.34 -0.41
CA CYS A 197 19.44 8.11 -1.72
C CYS A 197 18.13 7.32 -1.63
N LYS A 198 18.04 6.27 -0.80
CA LYS A 198 16.80 5.52 -0.59
C LYS A 198 15.67 6.42 -0.10
N ARG A 199 15.95 7.30 0.87
CA ARG A 199 14.97 8.24 1.41
C ARG A 199 14.48 9.26 0.36
N ILE A 200 15.41 9.87 -0.39
CA ILE A 200 15.04 10.82 -1.44
C ILE A 200 14.26 10.13 -2.55
N TRP A 201 14.70 8.94 -2.95
CA TRP A 201 14.03 8.15 -3.97
C TRP A 201 12.58 7.85 -3.59
N ALA A 202 12.32 7.46 -2.33
CA ALA A 202 10.96 7.26 -1.83
C ALA A 202 10.10 8.53 -1.94
N LEU A 203 10.64 9.69 -1.55
CA LEU A 203 9.93 10.98 -1.68
C LEU A 203 9.63 11.34 -3.14
N LEU A 204 10.59 11.14 -4.05
CA LEU A 204 10.40 11.38 -5.47
C LEU A 204 9.36 10.44 -6.10
N GLN A 205 9.31 9.17 -5.67
CA GLN A 205 8.28 8.22 -6.10
C GLN A 205 6.88 8.62 -5.62
N ILE A 206 6.75 9.04 -4.35
CA ILE A 206 5.47 9.52 -3.82
C ILE A 206 4.99 10.74 -4.61
N HIS A 207 5.88 11.71 -4.83
CA HIS A 207 5.57 12.89 -5.65
C HIS A 207 5.12 12.49 -7.06
N ALA A 208 5.90 11.66 -7.76
CA ALA A 208 5.62 11.26 -9.13
C ALA A 208 4.27 10.54 -9.30
N LYS A 209 3.85 9.74 -8.29
CA LYS A 209 2.53 9.08 -8.29
C LYS A 209 1.36 10.07 -8.24
N GLN A 210 1.55 11.21 -7.58
CA GLN A 210 0.51 12.23 -7.38
C GLN A 210 0.62 13.40 -8.36
N CYS A 211 1.74 13.53 -9.06
CA CYS A 211 2.04 14.67 -9.91
C CYS A 211 1.40 14.53 -11.30
N LYS A 212 0.60 15.54 -11.67
CA LYS A 212 -0.06 15.67 -12.98
C LYS A 212 0.52 16.80 -13.84
N GLN A 213 1.61 17.44 -13.42
CA GLN A 213 2.22 18.56 -14.14
C GLN A 213 3.09 18.06 -15.30
N GLU A 214 2.83 18.53 -16.52
CA GLU A 214 3.61 18.14 -17.71
C GLU A 214 5.08 18.55 -17.64
N ASN A 215 5.37 19.76 -17.17
CA ASN A 215 6.74 20.25 -16.99
C ASN A 215 7.09 20.39 -15.50
N CYS A 216 7.11 19.25 -14.80
CA CYS A 216 7.37 19.25 -13.37
C CYS A 216 8.82 19.65 -13.04
N PRO A 217 9.05 20.65 -12.17
CA PRO A 217 10.40 21.11 -11.80
C PRO A 217 11.12 20.16 -10.84
N VAL A 218 10.42 19.17 -10.27
CA VAL A 218 11.00 18.22 -9.32
C VAL A 218 11.94 17.24 -10.05
N PRO A 219 13.20 17.09 -9.62
CA PRO A 219 14.16 16.21 -10.28
C PRO A 219 13.65 14.76 -10.41
N ASN A 220 13.90 14.14 -11.57
CA ASN A 220 13.49 12.76 -11.89
C ASN A 220 11.97 12.46 -11.87
N CYS A 221 11.09 13.43 -11.57
CA CYS A 221 9.65 13.21 -11.54
C CYS A 221 9.13 12.66 -12.88
N MET A 222 9.49 13.31 -13.99
CA MET A 222 9.09 12.91 -15.33
C MET A 222 9.61 11.52 -15.71
N ALA A 223 10.87 11.22 -15.43
CA ALA A 223 11.46 9.90 -15.72
C ALA A 223 10.77 8.78 -14.91
N ILE A 224 10.41 9.05 -13.64
CA ILE A 224 9.68 8.10 -12.81
C ILE A 224 8.25 7.89 -13.33
N ARG A 225 7.54 8.97 -13.69
CA ARG A 225 6.19 8.89 -14.30
C ARG A 225 6.19 8.08 -15.58
N GLU A 226 7.14 8.34 -16.47
CA GLU A 226 7.28 7.60 -17.72
C GLU A 226 7.55 6.12 -17.50
N ARG A 227 8.44 5.78 -16.55
CA ARG A 227 8.69 4.39 -16.17
C ARG A 227 7.42 3.70 -15.65
N TYR A 228 6.60 4.38 -14.85
CA TYR A 228 5.32 3.82 -14.39
C TYR A 228 4.35 3.60 -15.55
N ARG A 229 4.26 4.57 -16.47
CA ARG A 229 3.43 4.46 -17.68
C ARG A 229 3.83 3.27 -18.54
N GLN A 230 5.13 3.09 -18.78
CA GLN A 230 5.66 1.95 -19.54
C GLN A 230 5.34 0.61 -18.88
N LEU A 231 5.50 0.52 -17.55
CA LEU A 231 5.17 -0.68 -16.80
C LEU A 231 3.68 -1.01 -16.89
N GLN A 232 2.81 0.00 -16.81
CA GLN A 232 1.37 -0.15 -16.95
C GLN A 232 0.98 -0.63 -18.36
N LEU A 233 1.56 -0.04 -19.41
CA LEU A 233 1.33 -0.45 -20.80
C LEU A 233 1.80 -1.89 -21.05
N GLN A 234 2.98 -2.25 -20.54
CA GLN A 234 3.49 -3.62 -20.64
C GLN A 234 2.54 -4.62 -19.98
N GLN A 235 2.00 -4.26 -18.82
CA GLN A 235 1.04 -5.09 -18.11
C GLN A 235 -0.30 -5.23 -18.85
N GLN A 236 -0.82 -4.12 -19.40
CA GLN A 236 -2.02 -4.15 -20.24
C GLN A 236 -1.84 -5.06 -21.46
N ALA A 237 -0.70 -4.95 -22.16
CA ALA A 237 -0.40 -5.81 -23.30
C ALA A 237 -0.29 -7.31 -22.93
N MET A 238 0.22 -7.63 -21.73
CA MET A 238 0.23 -9.01 -21.21
C MET A 238 -1.19 -9.51 -20.93
N ASP A 239 -2.04 -8.71 -20.30
CA ASP A 239 -3.43 -9.06 -19.99
C ASP A 239 -4.29 -9.18 -21.25
N ASP A 240 -4.06 -8.34 -22.26
CA ASP A 240 -4.75 -8.41 -23.55
C ASP A 240 -4.41 -9.69 -24.31
N ARG A 241 -3.13 -10.07 -24.35
CA ARG A 241 -2.69 -11.36 -24.92
C ARG A 241 -3.37 -12.53 -24.21
N ARG A 242 -3.46 -12.49 -22.88
CA ARG A 242 -4.15 -13.53 -22.11
C ARG A 242 -5.64 -13.59 -22.42
N ARG A 243 -6.31 -12.44 -22.52
CA ARG A 243 -7.74 -12.35 -22.88
C ARG A 243 -8.00 -12.93 -24.28
N GLN A 244 -7.16 -12.58 -25.25
CA GLN A 244 -7.25 -13.11 -26.61
C GLN A 244 -7.09 -14.64 -26.64
N MET A 245 -6.10 -15.19 -25.93
CA MET A 245 -5.91 -16.65 -25.84
C MET A 245 -7.12 -17.35 -25.22
N MET A 246 -7.71 -16.79 -24.16
CA MET A 246 -8.90 -17.35 -23.50
C MET A 246 -10.11 -17.33 -24.43
N ASN A 247 -10.34 -16.23 -25.16
CA ASN A 247 -11.43 -16.12 -26.14
C ASN A 247 -11.28 -17.16 -27.26
N GLN A 248 -10.05 -17.39 -27.75
CA GLN A 248 -9.78 -18.45 -28.73
C GLN A 248 -10.12 -19.84 -28.19
N THR A 249 -9.80 -20.13 -26.92
CA THR A 249 -10.12 -21.43 -26.30
C THR A 249 -11.62 -21.64 -26.17
N TYR A 250 -12.39 -20.60 -25.83
CA TYR A 250 -13.85 -20.68 -25.78
C TYR A 250 -14.46 -20.92 -27.16
N HIS A 251 -13.98 -20.23 -28.20
CA HIS A 251 -14.45 -20.47 -29.57
C HIS A 251 -14.14 -21.87 -30.08
N GLN A 252 -13.01 -22.46 -29.66
CA GLN A 252 -12.68 -23.85 -29.98
C GLN A 252 -13.55 -24.86 -29.25
N LYS A 253 -13.94 -24.60 -27.99
CA LYS A 253 -14.83 -25.49 -27.21
C LYS A 253 -16.31 -25.38 -27.57
N ALA A 254 -16.70 -24.30 -28.26
CA ALA A 254 -18.08 -24.06 -28.70
C ALA A 254 -18.37 -24.62 -30.11
N ARG A 255 -17.36 -25.20 -30.77
CA ARG A 255 -17.49 -26.01 -31.99
C ARG A 255 -17.50 -27.48 -31.61
#